data_AF-A0A356KWH4-F1
#
_entry.id   AF-A0A356KWH4-F1
#
_cell.length_a   1.000
_cell.length_b   1.000
_cell.length_c   1.000
_cell.angle_alpha   90.00
_cell.angle_beta   90.00
_cell.angle_gamma   90.00
#
_symmetry.space_group_name_H-M   'P 1'
#
loop_
_entity.id
_entity.type
_entity.pdbx_description
1 polymer ?
#
loop_
_entity_poly.entity_id
_entity_poly.type
_entity_poly.pdbx_seq_one_letter_code
_entity_poly.pdbx_strand_id
1 'polypeptide(L)' 'MSSDSARCPICDNALGPDAVIPFCSQRCKQVDLANWMDGTYESLVEGASLDGELDAREQEGSESESESED' A
#
# COMPACT_ATOMS: atom_id res chain seq x y z
N MET A 1 -18.67 -7.68 18.76
CA MET A 1 -18.48 -8.27 17.43
C MET A 1 -19.00 -7.26 16.42
N SER A 2 -18.13 -6.41 15.88
CA SER A 2 -18.55 -5.43 14.87
C SER A 2 -18.58 -6.12 13.52
N SER A 3 -19.78 -6.43 13.03
CA SER A 3 -19.97 -6.73 11.61
C SER A 3 -19.83 -5.41 10.85
N ASP A 4 -18.62 -5.09 10.43
CA ASP A 4 -18.42 -4.01 9.46
C ASP A 4 -19.02 -4.48 8.13
N SER A 5 -20.24 -4.03 7.86
CA SER A 5 -20.91 -4.30 6.60
C SER A 5 -20.14 -3.50 5.56
N ALA A 6 -19.37 -4.19 4.70
CA ALA A 6 -18.53 -3.55 3.70
C ALA A 6 -19.32 -2.44 2.97
N ARG A 7 -18.73 -1.25 2.90
CA ARG A 7 -19.30 -0.04 2.27
C ARG A 7 -18.52 0.34 1.03
N CYS A 8 -19.18 1.02 0.11
CA CYS A 8 -18.56 1.54 -1.10
C CYS A 8 -17.57 2.67 -0.74
N PRO A 9 -16.28 2.58 -1.10
CA PRO A 9 -15.30 3.61 -0.76
C PRO A 9 -15.51 4.94 -1.51
N ILE A 10 -16.35 4.94 -2.56
CA ILE A 10 -16.61 6.12 -3.39
C ILE A 10 -17.83 6.93 -2.92
N CYS A 11 -18.82 6.28 -2.30
CA CYS A 11 -20.10 6.95 -1.95
C CYS A 11 -20.70 6.51 -0.62
N ASP A 12 -20.02 5.64 0.14
CA ASP A 12 -20.41 5.12 1.47
C ASP A 12 -21.72 4.33 1.54
N ASN A 13 -22.33 4.01 0.40
CA ASN A 13 -23.49 3.13 0.35
C ASN A 13 -23.13 1.69 0.73
N ALA A 14 -24.05 1.00 1.41
CA ALA A 14 -23.94 -0.42 1.68
C ALA A 14 -23.84 -1.24 0.37
N LEU A 15 -23.05 -2.32 0.40
CA LEU A 15 -22.99 -3.24 -0.74
C LEU A 15 -24.27 -4.08 -0.82
N GLY A 16 -24.98 -3.96 -1.96
CA GLY A 16 -26.16 -4.75 -2.27
C GLY A 16 -25.84 -6.10 -2.95
N PRO A 17 -26.86 -6.90 -3.31
CA PRO A 17 -26.68 -8.20 -3.95
C PRO A 17 -25.99 -8.10 -5.33
N ASP A 18 -26.21 -7.01 -6.06
CA ASP A 18 -25.65 -6.76 -7.39
C ASP A 18 -24.39 -5.88 -7.34
N ALA A 19 -23.73 -5.80 -6.18
CA ALA A 19 -22.53 -4.98 -5.99
C ALA A 19 -21.36 -5.47 -6.86
N VAL A 20 -20.53 -4.51 -7.27
CA VAL A 20 -19.27 -4.77 -7.98
C VAL A 20 -18.15 -4.57 -6.98
N ILE A 21 -17.98 -5.52 -6.06
CA ILE A 21 -17.13 -5.40 -4.88
C ILE A 21 -15.69 -4.95 -5.27
N PRO A 22 -15.13 -3.89 -4.65
CA PRO A 22 -15.58 -3.21 -3.41
C PRO A 22 -16.60 -2.07 -3.59
N PHE A 23 -17.16 -1.87 -4.79
CA PHE A 23 -18.07 -0.77 -5.11
C PHE A 23 -19.53 -1.19 -5.12
N CYS A 24 -20.44 -0.27 -4.78
CA CYS A 24 -21.88 -0.57 -4.82
C CYS A 24 -22.45 -0.67 -6.26
N SER A 25 -21.71 -0.23 -7.29
CA SER A 25 -22.18 -0.22 -8.69
C SER A 25 -21.03 -0.06 -9.70
N GLN A 26 -21.32 -0.35 -10.98
CA GLN A 26 -20.41 -0.06 -12.10
C GLN A 26 -20.06 1.43 -12.21
N ARG A 27 -20.99 2.33 -11.86
CA ARG A 27 -20.73 3.78 -11.87
C ARG A 27 -19.64 4.16 -10.88
N CYS A 28 -19.69 3.64 -9.65
CA CYS A 28 -18.67 3.93 -8.64
C CYS A 28 -17.30 3.38 -9.03
N LYS A 29 -17.23 2.19 -9.65
CA LYS A 29 -15.97 1.66 -10.22
C LYS A 29 -15.35 2.59 -11.27
N GLN A 30 -16.17 3.20 -12.13
CA GLN A 30 -15.68 4.13 -13.16
C GLN A 30 -15.20 5.45 -12.56
N VAL A 31 -15.86 5.95 -11.51
CA VAL A 31 -15.42 7.15 -10.78
C VAL A 31 -14.08 6.90 -10.09
N ASP A 32 -13.91 5.75 -9.44
CA ASP A 32 -12.63 5.35 -8.84
C ASP A 32 -11.49 5.35 -9.87
N LEU A 33 -11.75 4.75 -11.05
CA LEU A 33 -10.79 4.75 -12.15
C LEU A 33 -10.47 6.18 -12.64
N ALA A 34 -11.46 7.07 -12.73
CA ALA A 34 -11.23 8.47 -13.08
C ALA A 34 -10.33 9.16 -12.04
N ASN A 35 -10.58 8.97 -10.74
CA ASN A 35 -9.73 9.51 -9.68
C ASN A 35 -8.28 8.98 -9.76
N TRP A 36 -8.07 7.73 -10.18
CA TRP A 36 -6.72 7.21 -10.46
C TRP A 36 -6.06 7.92 -11.64
N MET A 37 -6.80 8.09 -12.74
CA MET A 37 -6.27 8.75 -13.93
C MET A 37 -5.99 10.24 -13.68
N ASP A 38 -6.80 10.89 -12.85
CA ASP A 38 -6.66 12.31 -12.49
C ASP A 38 -5.56 12.53 -11.44
N GLY A 39 -4.98 11.47 -10.87
CA GLY A 39 -3.94 11.57 -9.85
C GLY A 39 -4.45 12.10 -8.51
N THR A 40 -5.75 12.01 -8.25
CA THR A 40 -6.40 12.53 -7.03
C THR A 40 -5.95 11.77 -5.77
N TYR A 41 -5.41 10.56 -5.93
CA TYR A 41 -4.89 9.79 -4.81
C TYR A 41 -3.47 10.23 -4.49
N GLU A 42 -3.32 10.90 -3.35
CA GLU A 42 -2.02 11.28 -2.80
C GLU A 42 -1.38 10.12 -2.03
N SER A 43 -0.07 9.96 -2.18
CA SER A 43 0.70 9.06 -1.32
C SER A 43 0.84 9.68 0.06
N LEU A 44 0.38 8.99 1.10
CA LEU A 44 0.54 9.40 2.50
C LEU A 44 1.94 9.10 3.06
N VAL A 45 2.88 8.67 2.21
CA VAL A 45 4.25 8.38 2.64
C VAL A 45 5.05 9.68 2.70
N GLU A 46 5.02 10.32 3.87
CA GLU A 46 5.91 11.43 4.19
C GLU A 46 7.33 10.89 4.45
N GLY A 47 8.28 11.24 3.58
CA GLY A 47 9.72 11.07 3.85
C GLY A 47 10.37 9.73 3.44
N ALA A 48 9.68 8.83 2.74
CA ALA A 48 10.39 7.74 2.05
C ALA A 48 10.94 8.28 0.73
N SER A 49 12.23 8.61 0.72
CA SER A 49 12.95 8.72 -0.54
C SER A 49 12.85 7.35 -1.22
N LEU A 50 12.37 7.32 -2.46
CA LEU A 50 12.18 6.07 -3.23
C LEU A 50 13.53 5.40 -3.57
N ASP A 51 14.62 6.06 -3.20
CA ASP A 51 16.04 5.66 -3.25
C ASP A 51 16.59 5.07 -1.93
N GLY A 52 15.75 4.82 -0.92
CA GLY A 52 16.15 4.11 0.30
C GLY A 52 16.41 2.62 0.04
N GLU A 53 17.65 2.31 -0.34
CA GLU A 53 18.33 1.01 -0.32
C GLU A 53 17.63 -0.08 0.52
N LEU A 54 17.22 -1.15 -0.16
CA LEU A 54 16.63 -2.35 0.45
C LEU A 54 17.76 -3.20 1.09
N ASP A 55 18.51 -2.69 2.07
CA ASP A 55 19.49 -3.51 2.79
C ASP A 55 18.98 -3.90 4.18
N ALA A 56 18.49 -5.14 4.28
CA ALA A 56 18.11 -5.75 5.54
C ALA A 56 18.75 -7.14 5.72
N ARG A 57 19.96 -7.40 5.19
CA ARG A 57 20.61 -8.72 5.35
C ARG A 57 22.10 -8.78 5.63
N GLU A 58 22.82 -7.69 5.91
CA GLU A 58 24.19 -7.83 6.46
C GLU A 58 24.20 -7.72 8.00
N GLN A 59 23.73 -8.80 8.65
CA GLN A 59 24.03 -9.07 10.07
C GLN A 59 25.46 -9.62 10.18
N GLU A 60 26.34 -8.79 10.75
CA GLU A 60 27.42 -9.13 11.67
C GLU A 60 28.23 -10.41 11.39
N GLY A 61 29.29 -10.28 10.59
CA GLY A 61 30.48 -11.13 10.64
C GLY A 61 31.64 -10.35 11.25
N SER A 62 31.83 -10.50 12.56
CA SER A 62 32.86 -9.85 13.38
C SER A 62 34.30 -10.11 12.91
N GLU A 63 35.12 -9.07 13.05
CA GLU A 63 36.58 -8.99 13.04
C GLU A 63 37.37 -10.29 13.34
N SER A 64 38.39 -10.57 12.51
CA SER A 64 39.79 -10.59 12.98
C SER A 64 40.75 -10.72 11.79
N GLU A 65 41.33 -9.60 11.36
CA GLU A 65 42.66 -9.59 10.74
C GLU A 65 43.69 -9.82 11.85
N SER A 66 44.51 -10.86 11.71
CA SER A 66 45.84 -10.90 12.32
C SER A 66 46.74 -11.79 11.46
N GLU A 67 47.22 -11.25 10.35
CA GLU A 67 48.50 -11.66 9.77
C GLU A 67 49.59 -10.81 10.42
N SER A 68 50.45 -11.45 11.20
CA SER A 68 51.77 -10.92 11.57
C SER A 68 52.80 -11.95 11.11
N GLU A 69 53.58 -11.59 10.09
CA GLU A 69 54.80 -12.28 9.69
C GLU A 69 55.90 -12.00 10.74
N ASP A 70 56.46 -13.06 11.33
CA ASP A 70 57.91 -13.31 11.54
C ASP A 70 58.13 -14.78 12.00
#